data_AF-A0A959W8M7-F1
#
_entry.id   AF-A0A959W8M7-F1
#
_cell.length_a   1.000
_cell.length_b   1.000
_cell.length_c   1.000
_cell.angle_alpha   90.00
_cell.angle_beta   90.00
_cell.angle_gamma   90.00
#
_symmetry.space_group_name_H-M   'P 1'
#
loop_
_entity.id
_entity.type
_entity.pdbx_description
1 polymer ?
#
loop_
_entity_poly.entity_id
_entity_poly.type
_entity_poly.pdbx_seq_one_letter_code
_entity_poly.pdbx_strand_id
1 'polypeptide(L)'
;AILRAARPRTRAVSPKPRRKVSQVRLAIGLGVFALALFVVATIFSDKSREIPAVNSVPVAGQVKGEPLEITATGQQWLWRFNYPNGAFSYRRLIVPAGVTVQLDLVSTDVIHGWNVPELTGKAQAVPGETNTIYFRADDPGTYTNRSSVFSGQGYDTMEIEVQVVPPAEYEAAIIELKRDIQRAQDKVELEFKLSQKQAEVGEVAGKKMKAEINKVDIESADSE
;
A
#
# COMPACT_ATOMS: atom_id res chain seq x y z
N ALA A 1 -103.99 -5.61 26.54
CA ALA A 1 -103.18 -5.01 25.46
C ALA A 1 -102.43 -3.81 26.03
N ILE A 2 -101.10 -3.86 26.12
CA ILE A 2 -100.26 -2.72 26.53
C ILE A 2 -99.24 -2.48 25.41
N LEU A 3 -99.43 -1.40 24.65
CA LEU A 3 -98.61 -1.01 23.52
C LEU A 3 -97.27 -0.46 24.02
N ARG A 4 -96.18 -1.15 23.68
CA ARG A 4 -94.80 -0.66 23.84
C ARG A 4 -94.56 0.51 22.88
N ALA A 5 -94.36 1.70 23.42
CA ALA A 5 -93.90 2.86 22.67
C ALA A 5 -92.49 2.60 22.12
N ALA A 6 -92.34 2.67 20.79
CA ALA A 6 -91.06 2.55 20.11
C ALA A 6 -90.21 3.81 20.34
N ARG A 7 -88.98 3.63 20.84
CA ARG A 7 -88.01 4.74 20.99
C ARG A 7 -87.57 5.24 19.61
N PRO A 8 -87.39 6.57 19.41
CA PRO A 8 -86.88 7.09 18.15
C PRO A 8 -85.42 6.65 17.94
N ARG A 9 -85.14 5.98 16.81
CA ARG A 9 -83.77 5.70 16.37
C ARG A 9 -83.10 7.03 16.02
N THR A 10 -82.16 7.47 16.87
CA THR A 10 -81.22 8.54 16.50
C THR A 10 -80.42 8.08 15.29
N ARG A 11 -80.54 8.79 14.17
CA ARG A 11 -79.76 8.56 12.96
C ARG A 11 -78.28 8.69 13.30
N ALA A 12 -77.49 7.65 13.05
CA ALA A 12 -76.04 7.72 13.21
C ALA A 12 -75.49 8.86 12.34
N VAL A 13 -74.89 9.86 12.99
CA VAL A 13 -74.13 10.90 12.29
C VAL A 13 -72.90 10.23 11.71
N SER A 14 -72.83 10.11 10.38
CA SER A 14 -71.64 9.61 9.72
C SER A 14 -70.47 10.57 10.02
N PRO A 15 -69.31 10.08 10.47
CA PRO A 15 -68.17 10.94 10.71
C PRO A 15 -67.77 11.60 9.39
N LYS A 16 -67.75 12.93 9.37
CA LYS A 16 -67.29 13.72 8.22
C LYS A 16 -65.89 13.23 7.85
N PRO A 17 -65.61 12.89 6.58
CA PRO A 17 -64.30 12.35 6.21
C PRO A 17 -63.22 13.34 6.63
N ARG A 18 -62.36 12.92 7.57
CA ARG A 18 -61.18 13.69 7.96
C ARG A 18 -60.40 13.95 6.68
N ARG A 19 -60.28 15.23 6.32
CA ARG A 19 -59.53 15.69 5.14
C ARG A 19 -58.13 15.06 5.27
N LYS A 20 -57.83 14.05 4.46
CA LYS A 20 -56.47 13.53 4.33
C LYS A 20 -55.63 14.74 3.90
N VAL A 21 -54.85 15.33 4.82
CA VAL A 21 -53.77 16.24 4.41
C VAL A 21 -53.01 15.44 3.37
N SER A 22 -53.03 15.88 2.11
CA SER A 22 -52.76 14.96 1.02
C SER A 22 -51.37 14.38 1.21
N GLN A 23 -51.27 13.05 1.24
CA GLN A 23 -50.00 12.35 1.39
C GLN A 23 -48.95 12.88 0.40
N VAL A 24 -49.42 13.42 -0.74
CA VAL A 24 -48.68 14.18 -1.73
C VAL A 24 -47.93 15.40 -1.14
N ARG A 25 -48.56 16.25 -0.33
CA ARG A 25 -47.88 17.43 0.28
C ARG A 25 -46.80 17.02 1.28
N LEU A 26 -47.05 15.95 2.05
CA LEU A 26 -46.06 15.41 2.97
C LEU A 26 -44.88 14.78 2.23
N ALA A 27 -45.15 14.03 1.16
CA ALA A 27 -44.11 13.43 0.30
C ALA A 27 -43.27 14.49 -0.41
N ILE A 28 -43.91 15.56 -0.92
CA ILE A 28 -43.20 16.69 -1.52
C ILE A 28 -42.32 17.38 -0.46
N GLY A 29 -42.83 17.62 0.74
CA GLY A 29 -42.05 18.22 1.83
C GLY A 29 -40.83 17.38 2.23
N LEU A 30 -41.00 16.07 2.37
CA LEU A 30 -39.90 15.14 2.65
C LEU A 30 -38.89 15.07 1.51
N GLY A 31 -39.34 15.08 0.25
CA GLY A 31 -38.47 15.09 -0.92
C GLY A 31 -37.61 16.34 -1.00
N VAL A 32 -38.21 17.53 -0.78
CA VAL A 32 -37.47 18.80 -0.74
C VAL A 32 -36.49 18.83 0.44
N PHE A 33 -36.88 18.32 1.61
CA PHE A 33 -36.00 18.22 2.77
C PHE A 33 -34.82 17.27 2.55
N ALA A 34 -35.05 16.10 1.96
CA ALA A 34 -34.00 15.14 1.61
C ALA A 34 -33.04 15.72 0.55
N LEU A 35 -33.56 16.44 -0.45
CA LEU A 35 -32.74 17.12 -1.44
C LEU A 35 -31.89 18.23 -0.79
N ALA A 36 -32.47 19.01 0.12
CA ALA A 36 -31.73 20.03 0.85
C ALA A 36 -30.61 19.41 1.70
N LEU A 37 -30.87 18.31 2.41
CA LEU A 37 -29.85 17.58 3.15
C LEU A 37 -28.77 17.01 2.22
N PHE A 38 -29.14 16.47 1.06
CA PHE A 38 -28.19 16.00 0.07
C PHE A 38 -27.28 17.14 -0.42
N VAL A 39 -27.86 18.29 -0.78
CA VAL A 39 -27.09 19.47 -1.22
C VAL A 39 -26.19 20.03 -0.11
N VAL A 40 -26.68 20.08 1.14
CA VAL A 40 -25.85 20.49 2.28
C VAL A 40 -24.71 19.48 2.50
N ALA A 41 -24.99 18.18 2.43
CA ALA A 41 -23.97 17.14 2.55
C ALA A 41 -22.93 17.19 1.43
N THR A 42 -23.32 17.48 0.18
CA THR A 42 -22.36 17.67 -0.92
C THR A 42 -21.50 18.91 -0.69
N ILE A 43 -22.10 20.04 -0.31
CA ILE A 43 -21.34 21.28 -0.02
C ILE A 43 -20.38 21.07 1.17
N PHE A 44 -20.81 20.37 2.23
CA PHE A 44 -19.96 20.05 3.38
C PHE A 44 -18.88 19.03 3.04
N SER A 45 -19.17 18.05 2.17
CA SER A 45 -18.19 17.10 1.65
C SER A 45 -17.14 17.79 0.79
N ASP A 46 -17.53 18.79 -0.01
CA ASP A 46 -16.60 19.52 -0.87
C ASP A 46 -15.72 20.47 -0.06
N LYS A 47 -16.25 21.06 1.02
CA LYS A 47 -15.47 21.90 1.95
C LYS A 47 -14.60 21.12 2.94
N SER A 48 -14.81 19.82 3.11
CA SER A 48 -14.00 18.97 4.03
C SER A 48 -12.91 18.16 3.32
N ARG A 49 -12.84 18.20 1.99
CA ARG A 49 -11.82 17.50 1.20
C ARG A 49 -10.65 18.43 0.86
N GLU A 50 -9.83 18.72 1.86
CA GLU A 50 -8.42 19.08 1.64
C GLU A 50 -7.54 17.81 1.53
N ILE A 51 -8.08 16.73 0.96
CA ILE A 51 -7.26 15.57 0.63
C ILE A 51 -6.77 15.82 -0.80
N PRO A 52 -5.48 16.14 -1.02
CA PRO A 52 -4.95 16.30 -2.37
C PRO A 52 -5.30 15.05 -3.18
N ALA A 53 -5.87 15.24 -4.36
CA ALA A 53 -6.25 14.12 -5.20
C ALA A 53 -4.99 13.30 -5.48
N VAL A 54 -5.06 12.00 -5.19
CA VAL A 54 -3.92 11.08 -5.26
C VAL A 54 -3.27 11.02 -6.66
N ASN A 55 -3.98 11.48 -7.69
CA ASN A 55 -3.50 11.54 -9.07
C ASN A 55 -3.47 12.96 -9.65
N SER A 56 -3.66 14.01 -8.83
CA SER A 56 -3.39 15.37 -9.33
C SER A 56 -1.90 15.62 -9.22
N VAL A 57 -1.23 15.72 -10.38
CA VAL A 57 0.01 16.50 -10.50
C VAL A 57 -0.23 17.78 -9.71
N PRO A 58 0.58 18.12 -8.68
CA PRO A 58 0.37 19.34 -7.93
C PRO A 58 0.29 20.49 -8.94
N VAL A 59 -0.87 21.16 -8.98
CA VAL A 59 -1.08 22.36 -9.78
C VAL A 59 0.09 23.27 -9.47
N ALA A 60 0.89 23.55 -10.50
CA ALA A 60 2.11 24.34 -10.46
C ALA A 60 1.96 25.52 -9.49
N GLY A 61 2.63 25.42 -8.34
CA GLY A 61 2.48 26.42 -7.28
C GLY A 61 3.34 26.22 -6.02
N GLN A 62 3.90 25.02 -5.77
CA GLN A 62 4.69 24.77 -4.55
C GLN A 62 6.08 24.16 -4.78
N VAL A 63 6.58 24.11 -6.02
CA VAL A 63 7.85 23.46 -6.33
C VAL A 63 9.00 24.46 -6.27
N LYS A 64 9.67 24.51 -5.11
CA LYS A 64 11.00 25.10 -4.97
C LYS A 64 12.02 23.95 -5.04
N GLY A 65 12.45 23.56 -6.25
CA GLY A 65 13.45 22.50 -6.51
C GLY A 65 12.91 21.20 -7.13
N GLU A 66 13.78 20.37 -7.70
CA GLU A 66 13.40 19.05 -8.25
C GLU A 66 12.94 18.09 -7.13
N PRO A 67 11.84 17.34 -7.31
CA PRO A 67 11.39 16.35 -6.32
C PRO A 67 12.42 15.25 -6.07
N LEU A 68 12.45 14.73 -4.85
CA LEU A 68 13.18 13.51 -4.54
C LEU A 68 12.45 12.30 -5.13
N GLU A 69 13.01 11.69 -6.16
CA GLU A 69 12.42 10.54 -6.84
C GLU A 69 12.73 9.23 -6.10
N ILE A 70 11.69 8.48 -5.75
CA ILE A 70 11.79 7.18 -5.09
C ILE A 70 10.84 6.21 -5.80
N THR A 71 11.28 4.99 -6.08
CA THR A 71 10.40 3.95 -6.63
C THR A 71 9.97 2.99 -5.52
N ALA A 72 8.66 2.86 -5.29
CA ALA A 72 8.08 1.85 -4.41
C ALA A 72 7.54 0.68 -5.23
N THR A 73 8.19 -0.47 -5.09
CA THR A 73 7.80 -1.71 -5.75
C THR A 73 7.00 -2.60 -4.80
N GLY A 74 5.74 -2.85 -5.14
CA GLY A 74 4.89 -3.82 -4.47
C GLY A 74 5.22 -5.24 -4.92
N GLN A 75 5.39 -6.14 -3.95
CA GLN A 75 5.66 -7.57 -4.15
C GLN A 75 4.86 -8.36 -3.11
N GLN A 76 4.51 -9.62 -3.35
CA GLN A 76 3.87 -10.48 -2.35
C GLN A 76 4.86 -10.87 -1.24
N TRP A 77 4.73 -10.45 0.02
CA TRP A 77 3.90 -9.37 0.59
C TRP A 77 4.78 -8.36 1.32
N LEU A 78 5.52 -7.56 0.56
CA LEU A 78 6.39 -6.50 1.03
C LEU A 78 6.47 -5.35 0.02
N TRP A 79 6.86 -4.19 0.52
CA TRP A 79 7.27 -3.06 -0.31
C TRP A 79 8.80 -2.97 -0.34
N ARG A 80 9.34 -2.74 -1.53
CA ARG A 80 10.74 -2.37 -1.73
C ARG A 80 10.80 -0.93 -2.18
N PHE A 81 11.61 -0.12 -1.52
CA PHE A 81 11.86 1.28 -1.86
C PHE A 81 13.25 1.41 -2.46
N ASN A 82 13.36 1.96 -3.67
CA ASN A 82 14.63 2.21 -4.34
C ASN A 82 14.92 3.71 -4.35
N TYR A 83 16.13 4.07 -3.94
CA TYR A 83 16.59 5.45 -3.82
C TYR A 83 17.52 5.83 -4.99
N PRO A 84 17.65 7.13 -5.33
CA PRO A 84 18.47 7.59 -6.46
C PRO A 84 19.95 7.21 -6.36
N ASN A 85 20.47 7.07 -5.13
CA ASN A 85 21.86 6.69 -4.89
C ASN A 85 22.14 5.20 -5.15
N GLY A 86 21.13 4.41 -5.53
CA GLY A 86 21.19 2.96 -5.75
C GLY A 86 20.95 2.13 -4.49
N ALA A 87 20.70 2.76 -3.34
CA ALA A 87 20.29 2.05 -2.13
C ALA A 87 18.84 1.57 -2.26
N PHE A 88 18.47 0.57 -1.46
CA PHE A 88 17.10 0.13 -1.34
C PHE A 88 16.77 -0.32 0.08
N SER A 89 15.50 -0.20 0.46
CA SER A 89 15.00 -0.63 1.76
C SER A 89 13.74 -1.48 1.58
N TYR A 90 13.51 -2.42 2.50
CA TYR A 90 12.29 -3.21 2.54
C TYR A 90 11.41 -2.73 3.70
N ARG A 91 10.09 -2.63 3.46
CA ARG A 91 9.04 -2.23 4.42
C ARG A 91 9.09 -0.77 4.90
N ARG A 92 10.29 -0.20 5.01
CA ARG A 92 10.54 1.15 5.49
C ARG A 92 10.98 2.09 4.37
N LEU A 93 10.15 3.09 4.10
CA LEU A 93 10.46 4.27 3.30
C LEU A 93 11.04 5.33 4.23
N ILE A 94 12.22 5.87 3.94
CA ILE A 94 12.84 6.97 4.69
C ILE A 94 12.82 8.19 3.78
N VAL A 95 12.30 9.31 4.25
CA VAL A 95 12.19 10.56 3.49
C VAL A 95 12.61 11.77 4.32
N PRO A 96 13.21 12.80 3.70
CA PRO A 96 13.58 14.01 4.42
C PRO A 96 12.37 14.90 4.69
N ALA A 97 12.29 15.41 5.91
CA ALA A 97 11.31 16.40 6.32
C ALA A 97 11.49 17.68 5.49
N GLY A 98 10.38 18.26 5.06
CA GLY A 98 10.36 19.50 4.32
C GLY A 98 10.94 19.39 2.90
N VAL A 99 10.87 18.22 2.28
CA VAL A 99 11.22 17.98 0.87
C VAL A 99 10.04 17.33 0.15
N THR A 100 9.81 17.75 -1.10
CA THR A 100 8.80 17.11 -1.95
C THR A 100 9.34 15.79 -2.49
N VAL A 101 8.62 14.71 -2.23
CA VAL A 101 8.93 13.36 -2.70
C VAL A 101 8.02 13.02 -3.86
N GLN A 102 8.60 12.55 -4.95
CA GLN A 102 7.92 11.84 -6.02
C GLN A 102 8.05 10.34 -5.74
N LEU A 103 6.93 9.67 -5.50
CA LEU A 103 6.90 8.23 -5.24
C LEU A 103 6.24 7.52 -6.43
N ASP A 104 7.05 6.80 -7.19
CA ASP A 104 6.61 5.98 -8.30
C ASP A 104 6.21 4.60 -7.81
N LEU A 105 4.91 4.30 -7.85
CA LEU A 105 4.35 3.02 -7.46
C LEU A 105 4.33 2.07 -8.64
N VAL A 106 5.03 0.95 -8.49
CA VAL A 106 5.09 -0.13 -9.49
C VAL A 106 4.85 -1.48 -8.82
N SER A 107 4.41 -2.48 -9.58
CA SER A 107 4.26 -3.84 -9.06
C SER A 107 4.95 -4.86 -9.96
N THR A 108 5.55 -5.88 -9.36
CA THR A 108 6.19 -7.00 -10.08
C THR A 108 5.28 -8.22 -10.24
N ASP A 109 4.13 -8.27 -9.57
CA ASP A 109 3.27 -9.45 -9.54
C ASP A 109 1.77 -9.11 -9.68
N VAL A 110 1.11 -8.64 -8.63
CA VAL A 110 -0.33 -8.37 -8.54
C VAL A 110 -0.57 -6.92 -8.11
N ILE A 111 -1.82 -6.48 -8.10
CA ILE A 111 -2.14 -5.13 -7.62
C ILE A 111 -1.90 -5.06 -6.11
N HIS A 112 -1.18 -4.02 -5.67
CA HIS A 112 -1.00 -3.70 -4.25
C HIS A 112 -1.54 -2.32 -3.93
N GLY A 113 -2.11 -2.16 -2.74
CA GLY A 113 -2.65 -0.88 -2.30
C GLY A 113 -1.64 -0.10 -1.49
N TRP A 114 -1.28 1.10 -1.93
CA TRP A 114 -0.56 2.06 -1.12
C TRP A 114 -1.57 2.89 -0.31
N ASN A 115 -1.37 3.01 0.99
CA ASN A 115 -2.26 3.80 1.84
C ASN A 115 -1.50 4.43 2.98
N VAL A 116 -1.22 5.73 2.89
CA VAL A 116 -0.68 6.52 4.00
C VAL A 116 -1.52 7.79 4.11
N PRO A 117 -2.70 7.73 4.76
CA PRO A 117 -3.69 8.81 4.77
C PRO A 117 -3.13 10.16 5.21
N GLU A 118 -2.20 10.15 6.17
CA GLU A 118 -1.59 11.34 6.75
C GLU A 118 -0.65 12.07 5.79
N LEU A 119 -0.14 11.39 4.76
CA LEU A 119 0.87 11.93 3.85
C LEU A 119 0.40 12.00 2.40
N THR A 120 -0.07 10.87 1.87
CA THR A 120 -0.30 10.68 0.42
C THR A 120 -1.73 10.33 0.08
N GLY A 121 -2.53 9.88 1.05
CA GLY A 121 -3.79 9.19 0.77
C GLY A 121 -3.59 7.78 0.20
N LYS A 122 -4.52 7.35 -0.66
CA LYS A 122 -4.65 5.97 -1.19
C LYS A 122 -4.34 5.88 -2.67
N ALA A 123 -3.32 5.12 -3.03
CA ALA A 123 -2.91 4.85 -4.40
C ALA A 123 -2.77 3.34 -4.64
N GLN A 124 -2.50 2.94 -5.88
CA GLN A 124 -2.31 1.53 -6.23
C GLN A 124 -1.05 1.36 -7.06
N ALA A 125 -0.31 0.29 -6.78
CA ALA A 125 0.75 -0.22 -7.64
C ALA A 125 0.14 -1.30 -8.53
N VAL A 126 0.09 -1.04 -9.84
CA VAL A 126 -0.54 -1.92 -10.83
C VAL A 126 0.56 -2.55 -11.69
N PRO A 127 0.57 -3.88 -11.89
CA PRO A 127 1.55 -4.52 -12.76
C PRO A 127 1.50 -3.97 -14.18
N GLY A 128 2.66 -3.59 -14.73
CA GLY A 128 2.78 -3.03 -16.08
C GLY A 128 2.53 -1.53 -16.19
N GLU A 129 2.14 -0.85 -15.10
CA GLU A 129 1.93 0.60 -15.06
C GLU A 129 2.79 1.23 -13.97
N THR A 130 3.10 2.52 -14.14
CA THR A 130 3.74 3.33 -13.10
C THR A 130 2.75 4.40 -12.66
N ASN A 131 2.34 4.33 -11.39
CA ASN A 131 1.45 5.32 -10.80
C ASN A 131 2.25 6.25 -9.89
N THR A 132 2.36 7.52 -10.26
CA THR A 132 3.20 8.49 -9.55
C THR A 132 2.37 9.31 -8.58
N ILE A 133 2.79 9.37 -7.31
CA ILE A 133 2.21 10.23 -6.29
C ILE A 133 3.23 11.23 -5.77
N TYR A 134 2.78 12.43 -5.41
CA TYR A 134 3.63 13.46 -4.82
C TYR A 134 3.17 13.77 -3.40
N PHE A 135 4.12 13.90 -2.49
CA PHE A 135 3.82 14.37 -1.13
C PHE A 135 4.99 15.13 -0.53
N ARG A 136 4.70 15.90 0.51
CA ARG A 136 5.68 16.61 1.32
C ARG A 136 5.26 16.46 2.77
N ALA A 137 6.16 15.94 3.59
CA ALA A 137 5.97 15.83 5.03
C ALA A 137 6.87 16.85 5.72
N ASP A 138 6.30 17.85 6.39
CA ASP A 138 7.09 18.88 7.07
C ASP A 138 7.49 18.46 8.50
N ASP A 139 6.65 17.66 9.16
CA ASP A 139 6.88 17.22 10.54
C ASP A 139 7.59 15.85 10.57
N PRO A 140 8.74 15.72 11.24
CA PRO A 140 9.39 14.43 11.46
C PRO A 140 8.52 13.47 12.28
N GLY A 141 8.55 12.19 11.92
CA GLY A 141 7.74 11.16 12.57
C GLY A 141 7.70 9.86 11.80
N THR A 142 7.10 8.84 12.40
CA THR A 142 6.88 7.53 11.76
C THR A 142 5.40 7.32 11.50
N TYR A 143 5.07 7.05 10.24
CA TYR A 143 3.71 6.81 9.77
C TYR A 143 3.60 5.36 9.33
N THR A 144 2.78 4.58 10.03
CA THR A 144 2.61 3.15 9.74
C THR A 144 1.22 2.86 9.21
N ASN A 145 1.13 2.08 8.15
CA ASN A 145 -0.13 1.61 7.62
C ASN A 145 0.00 0.21 7.02
N ARG A 146 -1.09 -0.28 6.44
CA ARG A 146 -1.15 -1.56 5.74
C ARG A 146 -1.62 -1.35 4.31
N SER A 147 -1.34 -2.35 3.48
CA SER A 147 -1.86 -2.40 2.12
C SER A 147 -3.39 -2.27 2.12
N SER A 148 -3.93 -1.59 1.10
CA SER A 148 -5.37 -1.30 0.97
C SER A 148 -6.10 -2.09 -0.12
N VAL A 149 -5.40 -2.98 -0.83
CA VAL A 149 -5.95 -3.82 -1.91
C VAL A 149 -5.54 -5.27 -1.73
N PHE A 150 -6.51 -6.17 -1.59
CA PHE A 150 -6.28 -7.61 -1.42
C PHE A 150 -5.34 -8.17 -2.50
N SER A 151 -4.18 -8.68 -2.06
CA SER A 151 -3.13 -9.21 -2.93
C SER A 151 -2.76 -10.68 -2.65
N GLY A 152 -3.64 -11.42 -1.95
CA GLY A 152 -3.49 -12.84 -1.63
C GLY A 152 -3.29 -13.15 -0.14
N GLN A 153 -2.74 -14.32 0.18
CA GLN A 153 -2.75 -14.90 1.54
C GLN A 153 -2.03 -14.06 2.60
N GLY A 154 -0.90 -13.43 2.30
CA GLY A 154 -0.15 -12.59 3.24
C GLY A 154 -0.47 -11.09 3.16
N TYR A 155 -1.54 -10.71 2.46
CA TYR A 155 -1.90 -9.30 2.23
C TYR A 155 -2.03 -8.48 3.52
N ASP A 156 -2.57 -9.08 4.59
CA ASP A 156 -2.76 -8.45 5.89
C ASP A 156 -1.45 -8.13 6.63
N THR A 157 -0.37 -8.85 6.30
CA THR A 157 0.98 -8.63 6.83
C THR A 157 1.80 -7.62 6.04
N MET A 158 1.26 -7.11 4.93
CA MET A 158 1.93 -6.15 4.06
C MET A 158 1.89 -4.74 4.66
N GLU A 159 2.84 -4.47 5.55
CA GLU A 159 2.99 -3.20 6.24
C GLU A 159 3.78 -2.17 5.40
N ILE A 160 3.41 -0.91 5.60
CA ILE A 160 4.05 0.28 5.05
C ILE A 160 4.51 1.11 6.25
N GLU A 161 5.81 1.37 6.35
CA GLU A 161 6.37 2.30 7.33
C GLU A 161 7.03 3.45 6.58
N VAL A 162 6.58 4.68 6.81
CA VAL A 162 7.21 5.89 6.29
C VAL A 162 7.85 6.63 7.45
N GLN A 163 9.17 6.74 7.44
CA GLN A 163 9.95 7.52 8.39
C GLN A 163 10.31 8.87 7.77
N VAL A 164 9.77 9.93 8.34
CA VAL A 164 10.10 11.31 8.01
C VAL A 164 11.16 11.77 9.00
N VAL A 165 12.37 12.03 8.51
CA VAL A 165 13.54 12.36 9.33
C VAL A 165 14.10 13.72 8.93
N PRO A 166 14.82 14.44 9.82
CA PRO A 166 15.53 15.65 9.43
C PRO A 166 16.45 15.43 8.21
N PRO A 167 16.64 16.41 7.31
CA PRO A 167 17.44 16.23 6.10
C PRO A 167 18.86 15.69 6.35
N ALA A 168 19.53 16.14 7.41
CA ALA A 168 20.86 15.64 7.76
C ALA A 168 20.87 14.15 8.15
N GLU A 169 19.81 13.68 8.80
CA GLU A 169 19.63 12.27 9.18
C GLU A 169 19.27 11.42 7.97
N TYR A 170 18.45 11.93 7.05
CA TYR A 170 18.15 11.29 5.77
C TYR A 170 19.43 10.98 4.98
N GLU A 171 20.30 12.00 4.79
CA GLU A 171 21.58 11.85 4.08
C GLU A 171 22.49 10.79 4.72
N ALA A 172 22.57 10.79 6.05
CA ALA A 172 23.34 9.77 6.76
C ALA A 172 22.74 8.37 6.57
N ALA A 173 21.41 8.24 6.67
CA ALA A 173 20.69 6.97 6.58
C ALA A 173 20.83 6.31 5.21
N ILE A 174 20.66 7.06 4.11
CA ILE A 174 20.76 6.52 2.75
C ILE A 174 22.20 6.16 2.36
N ILE A 175 23.20 6.86 2.90
CA ILE A 175 24.62 6.50 2.73
C ILE A 175 24.92 5.19 3.46
N GLU A 176 24.46 5.04 4.71
CA GLU A 176 24.67 3.80 5.46
C GLU A 176 23.94 2.64 4.82
N LEU A 177 22.69 2.84 4.38
CA LEU A 177 21.91 1.82 3.68
C LEU A 177 22.66 1.30 2.44
N LYS A 178 23.22 2.18 1.63
CA LYS A 178 24.05 1.80 0.47
C LYS A 178 25.27 0.98 0.89
N ARG A 179 25.94 1.41 1.97
CA ARG A 179 27.13 0.74 2.50
C ARG A 179 26.82 -0.65 3.02
N ASP A 180 25.71 -0.82 3.73
CA ASP A 180 25.28 -2.11 4.25
C ASP A 180 24.90 -3.09 3.16
N ILE A 181 24.22 -2.60 2.11
CA ILE A 181 23.96 -3.39 0.90
C ILE A 181 25.26 -3.89 0.28
N GLN A 182 26.26 -3.00 0.10
CA GLN A 182 27.54 -3.38 -0.48
C GLN A 182 28.27 -4.41 0.39
N ARG A 183 28.33 -4.19 1.71
CA ARG A 183 28.93 -5.14 2.66
C ARG A 183 28.28 -6.52 2.58
N ALA A 184 26.95 -6.56 2.47
CA ALA A 184 26.21 -7.81 2.34
C ALA A 184 26.55 -8.53 1.01
N GLN A 185 26.62 -7.79 -0.09
CA GLN A 185 27.00 -8.33 -1.40
C GLN A 185 28.43 -8.87 -1.41
N ASP A 186 29.38 -8.13 -0.86
CA ASP A 186 30.78 -8.54 -0.78
C ASP A 186 30.93 -9.85 0.02
N LYS A 187 30.16 -9.99 1.10
CA LYS A 187 30.15 -11.22 1.92
C LYS A 187 29.61 -12.42 1.13
N VAL A 188 28.49 -12.26 0.43
CA VAL A 188 27.91 -13.33 -0.40
C VAL A 188 28.87 -13.74 -1.52
N GLU A 189 29.52 -12.78 -2.17
CA GLU A 189 30.51 -13.04 -3.22
C GLU A 189 31.73 -13.80 -2.68
N LEU A 190 32.20 -13.43 -1.49
CA LEU A 190 33.29 -14.13 -0.82
C LEU A 190 32.90 -15.57 -0.47
N GLU A 191 31.72 -15.79 0.11
CA GLU A 191 31.20 -17.13 0.42
C GLU A 191 31.04 -17.99 -0.84
N PHE A 192 30.54 -17.40 -1.93
CA PHE A 192 30.41 -18.08 -3.22
C PHE A 192 31.78 -18.51 -3.77
N LYS A 193 32.76 -17.61 -3.79
CA LYS A 193 34.14 -17.91 -4.23
C LYS A 193 34.79 -18.99 -3.38
N LEU A 194 34.60 -18.95 -2.06
CA LEU A 194 35.12 -19.97 -1.15
C LEU A 194 34.48 -21.33 -1.44
N SER A 195 33.17 -21.38 -1.67
CA SER A 195 32.44 -22.60 -2.02
C SER A 195 32.92 -23.19 -3.35
N GLN A 196 33.10 -22.38 -4.39
CA GLN A 196 33.63 -22.83 -5.69
C GLN A 196 35.04 -23.42 -5.56
N LYS A 197 35.93 -22.73 -4.83
CA LYS A 197 37.30 -23.23 -4.60
C LYS A 197 37.30 -24.55 -3.84
N GLN A 198 36.40 -24.74 -2.88
CA GLN A 198 36.27 -26.01 -2.16
C GLN A 198 35.76 -27.13 -3.07
N ALA A 199 34.80 -26.85 -3.96
CA ALA A 199 34.31 -27.81 -4.94
C ALA A 199 35.42 -28.26 -5.91
N GLU A 200 36.22 -27.32 -6.41
CA GLU A 200 37.39 -27.62 -7.26
C GLU A 200 38.43 -28.49 -6.53
N VAL A 201 38.76 -28.15 -5.28
CA VAL A 201 39.70 -28.94 -4.47
C VAL A 201 39.16 -30.36 -4.23
N GLY A 202 37.86 -30.50 -3.96
CA GLY A 202 37.20 -31.79 -3.78
C GLY A 202 37.21 -32.63 -5.05
N GLU A 203 36.96 -32.02 -6.22
CA GLU A 203 37.03 -32.71 -7.51
C GLU A 203 38.45 -33.18 -7.83
N VAL A 204 39.45 -32.33 -7.60
CA VAL A 204 40.87 -32.69 -7.82
C VAL A 204 41.30 -33.82 -6.87
N ALA A 205 40.90 -33.76 -5.61
CA ALA A 205 41.18 -34.82 -4.64
C ALA A 205 40.50 -36.15 -5.04
N GLY A 206 39.23 -36.10 -5.47
CA GLY A 206 38.50 -37.28 -5.94
C GLY A 206 39.12 -37.90 -7.20
N LYS A 207 39.62 -37.07 -8.13
CA LYS A 207 40.30 -37.54 -9.34
C LYS A 207 41.66 -38.18 -9.04
N LYS A 208 42.43 -37.61 -8.10
CA LYS A 208 43.68 -38.21 -7.61
C LYS A 208 43.43 -39.57 -6.95
N MET A 209 42.44 -39.65 -6.05
CA MET A 209 42.11 -40.88 -5.36
C MET A 209 41.67 -42.00 -6.32
N LYS A 210 40.85 -41.69 -7.34
CA LYS A 210 40.48 -42.67 -8.38
C LYS A 210 41.66 -43.12 -9.23
N ALA A 211 42.58 -42.21 -9.56
CA ALA A 211 43.78 -42.55 -10.31
C ALA A 211 44.72 -43.46 -9.51
N GLU A 212 44.81 -43.26 -8.20
CA GLU A 212 45.63 -44.06 -7.29
C GLU A 212 45.02 -45.46 -7.08
N ILE A 213 43.70 -45.57 -6.91
CA ILE A 213 42.98 -46.86 -6.83
C ILE A 213 43.19 -47.67 -8.12
N ASN A 214 42.96 -47.07 -9.29
CA ASN A 214 43.17 -47.77 -10.56
C ASN A 214 44.62 -48.24 -10.76
N LYS A 215 45.61 -47.54 -10.19
CA LYS A 215 47.02 -47.93 -10.30
C LYS A 215 47.34 -49.16 -9.44
N VAL A 216 46.76 -49.22 -8.24
CA VAL A 216 46.87 -50.40 -7.35
C VAL A 216 46.19 -51.62 -7.96
N ASP A 217 45.03 -51.43 -8.61
CA ASP A 217 44.30 -52.53 -9.27
C ASP A 217 45.11 -53.11 -10.46
N ILE A 218 45.80 -52.27 -11.24
CA ILE A 218 46.64 -52.70 -12.37
C ILE A 218 47.90 -53.44 -11.88
N GLU A 219 48.55 -52.94 -10.82
CA GLU A 219 49.77 -53.55 -10.26
C GLU A 219 49.49 -54.91 -9.60
N SER A 220 48.26 -55.14 -9.12
CA SER A 220 47.82 -56.43 -8.60
C SER A 220 47.53 -57.47 -9.71
N ALA A 221 47.15 -57.02 -10.91
CA ALA A 221 46.82 -57.89 -12.05
C ALA A 221 48.06 -58.41 -12.81
N ASP A 222 49.21 -57.73 -12.70
CA ASP A 222 50.48 -58.14 -13.31
C ASP A 222 51.31 -59.08 -12.41
N SER A 223 50.76 -59.51 -11.26
CA SER A 223 51.44 -60.36 -10.27
C SER A 223 50.95 -61.81 -10.18
N GLU A 224 50.05 -62.24 -11.07
CA GLU A 224 49.64 -63.65 -11.29
C GLU A 224 50.31 -64.26 -12.54
#